data_AF-A0A5B9Y8Q0-F1
#
_entry.id   AF-A0A5B9Y8Q0-F1
#
_cell.length_a   1.000
_cell.length_b   1.000
_cell.length_c   1.000
_cell.angle_alpha   90.00
_cell.angle_beta   90.00
_cell.angle_gamma   90.00
#
_symmetry.space_group_name_H-M   'P 1'
#
loop_
_entity.id
_entity.type
_entity.pdbx_description
1 polymer ?
#
loop_
_entity_poly.entity_id
_entity_poly.type
_entity_poly.pdbx_seq_one_letter_code
_entity_poly.pdbx_strand_id
1 'polypeptide(L)'
;MSLFNELHSKYYTLVNHILTSIPEEGISLGTLRKVVTEKGFLETPTCLIPLLTDQDDEGYHLLCEKENTYYSVLKNKPMTFLTQTQKAWLKTLTLDSKIQLFLDEDELYELKKSLGDIAMSLS
;
A
#
# COMPACT_ATOMS: atom_id res chain seq x y z
N MET A 1 -9.80 15.24 -2.72
CA MET A 1 -8.77 14.43 -2.02
C MET A 1 -8.75 12.96 -2.48
N SER A 2 -9.07 12.64 -3.75
CA SER A 2 -8.94 11.27 -4.28
C SER A 2 -7.49 10.95 -4.66
N LEU A 3 -6.81 11.90 -5.31
CA LEU A 3 -5.46 11.73 -5.82
C LEU A 3 -4.47 11.32 -4.72
N PHE A 4 -4.47 11.96 -3.56
CA PHE A 4 -3.50 11.66 -2.49
C PHE A 4 -3.70 10.28 -1.85
N ASN A 5 -4.96 9.85 -1.70
CA ASN A 5 -5.28 8.52 -1.18
C ASN A 5 -4.97 7.44 -2.22
N GLU A 6 -5.31 7.66 -3.48
CA GLU A 6 -5.01 6.72 -4.56
C GLU A 6 -3.50 6.60 -4.78
N LEU A 7 -2.77 7.71 -4.68
CA LEU A 7 -1.32 7.77 -4.76
C LEU A 7 -0.69 6.96 -3.61
N HIS A 8 -1.03 7.27 -2.36
CA HIS A 8 -0.47 6.55 -1.21
C HIS A 8 -0.87 5.08 -1.17
N SER A 9 -2.13 4.74 -1.45
CA SER A 9 -2.58 3.35 -1.45
C SER A 9 -1.96 2.54 -2.58
N LYS A 10 -1.76 3.12 -3.77
CA LYS A 10 -1.14 2.40 -4.89
C LYS A 10 0.36 2.24 -4.69
N TYR A 11 1.07 3.27 -4.21
CA TYR A 11 2.50 3.14 -3.87
C TYR A 11 2.72 2.12 -2.76
N TYR A 12 1.91 2.16 -1.69
CA TYR A 12 2.00 1.18 -0.63
C TYR A 12 1.72 -0.24 -1.13
N THR A 13 0.64 -0.43 -1.88
CA THR A 13 0.28 -1.74 -2.45
C THR A 13 1.37 -2.26 -3.39
N LEU A 14 1.98 -1.38 -4.19
CA LEU A 14 3.07 -1.73 -5.09
C LEU A 14 4.33 -2.15 -4.33
N VAL A 15 4.75 -1.37 -3.33
CA VAL A 15 5.92 -1.70 -2.49
C VAL A 15 5.68 -3.01 -1.73
N ASN A 16 4.48 -3.19 -1.16
CA ASN A 16 4.10 -4.45 -0.52
C ASN A 16 4.16 -5.62 -1.51
N HIS A 17 3.65 -5.43 -2.73
CA HIS A 17 3.72 -6.45 -3.77
C HIS A 17 5.17 -6.80 -4.14
N ILE A 18 6.05 -5.81 -4.29
CA ILE A 18 7.47 -6.03 -4.56
C ILE A 18 8.09 -6.85 -3.44
N LEU A 19 7.97 -6.40 -2.19
CA LEU A 19 8.59 -7.05 -1.02
C LEU A 19 8.10 -8.49 -0.79
N THR A 20 6.89 -8.80 -1.22
CA THR A 20 6.28 -10.14 -1.08
C THR A 20 6.50 -11.05 -2.28
N SER A 21 6.91 -10.49 -3.42
CA SER A 21 7.14 -11.25 -4.66
C SER A 21 8.62 -11.51 -4.93
N ILE A 22 9.53 -10.98 -4.09
CA ILE A 22 10.96 -11.27 -4.17
C ILE A 22 11.19 -12.72 -3.73
N PRO A 23 11.75 -13.59 -4.59
CA PRO A 23 12.14 -14.95 -4.20
C PRO A 23 13.38 -14.91 -3.30
N GLU A 24 13.71 -16.04 -2.65
CA GLU A 24 14.92 -16.14 -1.81
C GLU A 24 16.21 -15.87 -2.59
N GLU A 25 16.21 -16.15 -3.90
CA GLU A 25 17.32 -15.86 -4.82
C GLU A 25 17.44 -14.37 -5.22
N GLY A 26 16.52 -13.53 -4.75
CA GLY A 26 16.50 -12.10 -5.01
C GLY A 26 15.97 -11.73 -6.41
N ILE A 27 15.95 -10.42 -6.69
CA ILE A 27 15.50 -9.88 -7.98
C ILE A 27 16.55 -8.95 -8.59
N SER A 28 16.66 -8.93 -9.91
CA SER A 28 17.51 -7.97 -10.62
C SER A 28 16.87 -6.59 -10.71
N LEU A 29 17.68 -5.55 -10.92
CA LEU A 29 17.19 -4.19 -11.16
C LEU A 29 16.23 -4.11 -12.37
N GLY A 30 16.50 -4.89 -13.42
CA GLY A 30 15.67 -4.93 -14.62
C GLY A 30 14.27 -5.49 -14.33
N THR A 31 14.20 -6.57 -13.54
CA THR A 31 12.92 -7.16 -13.12
C THR A 31 12.17 -6.21 -12.19
N LEU A 32 12.88 -5.58 -11.23
CA LEU A 32 12.28 -4.56 -10.36
C LEU A 32 11.68 -3.40 -11.19
N ARG A 33 12.45 -2.86 -12.15
CA ARG A 33 11.99 -1.82 -13.09
C ARG A 33 10.74 -2.24 -13.84
N LYS A 34 10.70 -3.47 -14.34
CA LYS A 34 9.55 -4.02 -15.06
C LYS A 34 8.30 -4.06 -14.19
N VAL A 35 8.39 -4.62 -12.98
CA VAL A 35 7.26 -4.70 -12.03
C VAL A 35 6.73 -3.31 -11.67
N VAL A 36 7.64 -2.37 -11.38
CA VAL A 36 7.27 -0.99 -11.03
C VAL A 36 6.59 -0.28 -12.20
N THR A 37 7.04 -0.53 -13.44
CA THR A 37 6.46 0.09 -14.64
C THR A 37 5.10 -0.51 -14.99
N GLU A 38 4.93 -1.83 -14.86
CA GLU A 38 3.69 -2.52 -15.20
C GLU A 38 2.56 -2.23 -14.21
N LYS A 39 2.88 -2.07 -12.92
CA LYS A 39 1.89 -1.94 -11.84
C LYS A 39 1.77 -0.53 -11.26
N GLY A 40 2.77 0.33 -11.51
CA GLY A 40 2.80 1.71 -11.04
C GLY A 40 1.95 2.66 -11.89
N PHE A 41 2.11 3.95 -11.61
CA PHE A 41 1.79 5.02 -12.56
C PHE A 41 2.99 5.26 -13.49
N LEU A 42 2.79 6.07 -14.52
CA LEU A 42 3.81 6.34 -15.53
C LEU A 42 5.09 6.95 -14.91
N GLU A 43 4.94 7.82 -13.91
CA GLU A 43 6.05 8.46 -13.21
C GLU A 43 6.69 7.60 -12.11
N THR A 44 6.02 6.52 -11.69
CA THR A 44 6.44 5.68 -10.55
C THR A 44 7.86 5.13 -10.71
N PRO A 45 8.33 4.62 -11.88
CA PRO A 45 9.70 4.12 -12.03
C PRO A 45 10.78 5.17 -11.76
N THR A 46 10.51 6.44 -12.08
CA THR A 46 11.47 7.54 -11.90
C THR A 46 11.60 7.93 -10.44
N CYS A 47 10.50 7.91 -9.69
CA CYS A 47 10.49 8.31 -8.28
C CYS A 47 10.78 7.16 -7.32
N LEU A 48 10.18 5.98 -7.54
CA LEU A 48 10.18 4.89 -6.56
C LEU A 48 11.46 4.05 -6.59
N ILE A 49 12.07 3.88 -7.76
CA ILE A 49 13.24 3.00 -7.88
C ILE A 49 14.43 3.54 -7.11
N PRO A 50 14.83 4.82 -7.23
CA PRO A 50 15.89 5.39 -6.39
C PRO A 50 15.61 5.18 -4.90
N LEU A 51 14.37 5.44 -4.44
CA LEU A 51 13.99 5.23 -3.04
C LEU A 51 14.09 3.77 -2.58
N LEU A 52 13.94 2.79 -3.49
CA LEU A 52 14.05 1.38 -3.16
C LEU A 52 15.50 0.86 -3.23
N THR A 53 16.34 1.45 -4.08
CA THR A 53 17.70 0.95 -4.37
C THR A 53 18.79 1.75 -3.68
N ASP A 54 18.58 3.05 -3.45
CA ASP A 54 19.55 3.91 -2.80
C ASP A 54 19.69 3.51 -1.33
N GLN A 55 20.94 3.40 -0.88
CA GLN A 55 21.32 3.04 0.49
C GLN A 55 21.75 4.28 1.29
N ASP A 56 21.55 5.48 0.73
CA ASP A 56 21.76 6.75 1.41
C ASP A 56 20.59 7.04 2.36
N ASP A 57 20.72 8.05 3.24
CA ASP A 57 19.73 8.38 4.28
C ASP A 57 18.30 8.65 3.75
N GLU A 58 18.16 8.97 2.46
CA GLU A 58 16.88 9.24 1.80
C GLU A 58 16.18 7.97 1.24
N GLY A 59 16.86 6.83 1.27
CA GLY A 59 16.35 5.53 0.82
C GLY A 59 15.36 4.90 1.82
N TYR A 60 14.54 3.97 1.35
CA TYR A 60 13.61 3.24 2.20
C TYR A 60 14.25 2.13 3.03
N HIS A 61 15.45 1.67 2.64
CA HIS A 61 16.17 0.59 3.34
C HIS A 61 15.35 -0.71 3.49
N LEU A 62 14.42 -0.95 2.57
CA LEU A 62 13.58 -2.16 2.54
C LEU A 62 14.19 -3.30 1.73
N LEU A 63 15.16 -2.96 0.86
CA LEU A 63 15.91 -3.89 0.03
C LEU A 63 17.39 -3.86 0.39
N CYS A 64 18.02 -5.02 0.40
CA CYS A 64 19.46 -5.17 0.53
C CYS A 64 20.03 -5.58 -0.83
N GLU A 65 21.00 -4.82 -1.35
CA GLU A 65 21.73 -5.18 -2.56
C GLU A 65 22.92 -6.09 -2.22
N LYS A 66 23.03 -7.21 -2.94
CA LYS A 66 24.22 -8.06 -2.96
C LYS A 66 24.47 -8.51 -4.39
N GLU A 67 25.67 -8.27 -4.90
CA GLU A 67 26.08 -8.72 -6.24
C GLU A 67 25.07 -8.32 -7.33
N ASN A 68 24.63 -7.05 -7.32
CA ASN A 68 23.68 -6.49 -8.29
C ASN A 68 22.29 -7.18 -8.28
N THR A 69 21.95 -7.81 -7.16
CA THR A 69 20.67 -8.49 -6.89
C THR A 69 20.08 -7.94 -5.60
N TYR A 70 18.77 -7.67 -5.60
CA TYR A 70 18.04 -7.08 -4.48
C TYR A 70 17.25 -8.14 -3.72
N TYR A 71 17.38 -8.11 -2.40
CA TYR A 71 16.71 -9.02 -1.46
C TYR A 71 15.82 -8.24 -0.52
N SER A 72 14.65 -8.79 -0.19
CA SER A 72 13.79 -8.21 0.85
C SER A 72 14.47 -8.34 2.21
N VAL A 73 14.53 -7.24 2.97
CA VAL A 73 15.01 -7.27 4.38
C VAL A 73 13.92 -7.84 5.31
N LEU A 74 12.66 -7.83 4.84
CA LEU A 74 11.53 -8.27 5.64
C LEU A 74 11.45 -9.80 5.70
N LYS A 75 11.47 -10.34 6.91
CA LYS A 75 11.25 -11.77 7.18
C LYS A 75 9.78 -12.18 7.03
N ASN A 76 8.87 -11.23 7.24
CA ASN A 76 7.43 -11.44 7.22
C ASN A 76 6.79 -10.52 6.19
N LYS A 77 5.70 -10.98 5.58
CA LYS A 77 4.88 -10.17 4.68
C LYS A 77 4.37 -8.91 5.40
N PRO A 78 4.50 -7.71 4.80
CA PRO A 78 3.86 -6.51 5.33
C PRO A 78 2.35 -6.73 5.44
N MET A 79 1.82 -6.59 6.65
CA MET A 79 0.38 -6.63 6.87
C MET A 79 -0.20 -5.23 6.74
N THR A 80 -1.28 -5.12 5.98
CA THR A 80 -2.02 -3.89 5.85
C THR A 80 -3.02 -3.82 7.00
N PHE A 81 -2.75 -2.99 8.00
CA PHE A 81 -3.72 -2.70 9.05
C PHE A 81 -4.24 -1.29 8.87
N LEU A 82 -5.56 -1.15 8.75
CA LEU A 82 -6.19 0.14 8.98
C LEU A 82 -5.97 0.51 10.46
N THR A 83 -5.51 1.72 10.72
CA THR A 83 -5.38 2.22 12.09
C THR A 83 -6.77 2.38 12.70
N GLN A 84 -6.84 2.42 14.04
CA GLN A 84 -8.11 2.62 14.74
C GLN A 84 -8.84 3.88 14.26
N THR A 85 -8.08 4.96 14.02
CA THR A 85 -8.59 6.23 13.50
C THR A 85 -9.12 6.09 12.08
N GLN A 86 -8.40 5.42 11.18
CA GLN A 86 -8.87 5.19 9.81
C GLN A 86 -10.16 4.38 9.78
N LYS A 87 -10.26 3.34 10.62
CA LYS A 87 -11.47 2.55 10.73
C LYS A 87 -12.63 3.34 11.35
N ALA A 88 -12.38 4.15 12.37
CA ALA A 88 -13.40 5.03 12.96
C ALA A 88 -13.91 6.07 11.95
N TRP A 89 -13.02 6.64 11.15
CA TRP A 89 -13.38 7.54 10.05
C TRP A 89 -14.25 6.85 9.00
N LEU A 90 -13.86 5.65 8.56
CA LEU A 90 -14.65 4.82 7.64
C LEU A 90 -16.05 4.53 8.23
N LYS A 91 -16.14 4.23 9.52
CA LYS A 91 -17.41 4.03 10.22
C LYS A 91 -18.28 5.29 10.18
N THR A 92 -17.71 6.47 10.40
CA THR A 92 -18.43 7.75 10.30
C THR A 92 -19.00 7.96 8.90
N LEU A 93 -18.25 7.60 7.84
CA LEU A 93 -18.76 7.72 6.47
C LEU A 93 -20.00 6.85 6.21
N THR A 94 -20.11 5.68 6.85
CA THR A 94 -21.30 4.81 6.70
C THR A 94 -22.59 5.41 7.28
N LEU A 95 -22.47 6.51 8.05
CA LEU A 95 -23.61 7.26 8.59
C LEU A 95 -24.11 8.34 7.63
N ASP A 96 -23.29 8.78 6.66
CA ASP A 96 -23.72 9.75 5.65
C ASP A 96 -24.46 9.02 4.52
N SER A 97 -25.72 9.40 4.29
CA SER A 97 -26.56 8.89 3.20
C SER A 97 -25.90 8.95 1.81
N LYS A 98 -24.98 9.91 1.58
CA LYS A 98 -24.28 10.06 0.30
C LYS A 98 -23.32 8.90 0.00
N ILE A 99 -22.97 8.07 0.97
CA ILE A 99 -22.13 6.90 0.71
C ILE A 99 -22.78 5.91 -0.27
N GLN A 100 -24.12 5.90 -0.35
CA GLN A 100 -24.90 5.09 -1.29
C GLN A 100 -24.70 5.49 -2.76
N LEU A 101 -24.04 6.63 -3.03
CA LEU A 101 -23.62 7.00 -4.39
C LEU A 101 -22.39 6.19 -4.86
N PHE A 102 -21.70 5.52 -3.93
CA PHE A 102 -20.43 4.82 -4.19
C PHE A 102 -20.48 3.33 -3.88
N LEU A 103 -21.39 2.91 -3.00
CA LEU A 103 -21.54 1.53 -2.55
C LEU A 103 -23.00 1.11 -2.68
N ASP A 104 -23.23 -0.12 -3.10
CA ASP A 104 -24.56 -0.72 -3.05
C ASP A 104 -24.96 -1.15 -1.62
N GLU A 105 -26.20 -1.61 -1.44
CA GLU A 105 -26.73 -1.97 -0.12
C GLU A 105 -25.99 -3.15 0.51
N ASP A 106 -25.56 -4.13 -0.30
CA ASP A 106 -24.86 -5.33 0.16
C ASP A 106 -23.42 -4.99 0.58
N GLU A 107 -22.72 -4.18 -0.23
CA GLU A 107 -21.40 -3.64 0.07
C GLU A 107 -21.42 -2.78 1.34
N LEU A 108 -22.44 -1.94 1.50
CA LEU A 108 -22.60 -1.11 2.70
C LEU A 108 -22.90 -1.94 3.94
N TYR A 109 -23.68 -3.02 3.82
CA TYR A 109 -23.97 -3.94 4.91
C TYR A 109 -22.70 -4.68 5.39
N GLU A 110 -21.93 -5.26 4.47
CA GLU A 110 -20.69 -5.96 4.82
C GLU A 110 -19.64 -4.98 5.39
N LEU A 111 -19.57 -3.76 4.86
CA LEU A 111 -18.71 -2.71 5.42
C LEU A 111 -19.09 -2.39 6.88
N LYS A 112 -20.37 -2.14 7.17
CA LYS A 112 -20.85 -1.85 8.53
C LYS A 112 -20.58 -3.00 9.50
N LYS A 113 -20.77 -4.24 9.05
CA LYS A 113 -20.48 -5.46 9.80
C LYS A 113 -18.99 -5.60 10.12
N SER A 114 -18.10 -5.35 9.16
CA SER A 114 -16.65 -5.39 9.37
C SER A 114 -16.11 -4.32 10.33
N LEU A 115 -16.87 -3.24 10.54
CA LEU A 115 -16.53 -2.11 11.42
C LEU A 115 -17.34 -2.11 12.74
N GLY A 116 -18.06 -3.19 13.04
CA GLY A 116 -18.95 -3.30 14.19
C GLY A 116 -18.25 -3.00 15.53
N ASP A 117 -17.05 -3.56 15.71
CA ASP A 117 -16.31 -3.56 16.98
C ASP A 117 -15.60 -2.23 17.32
N ILE A 118 -15.81 -1.20 16.50
CA ILE A 118 -14.99 0.01 16.51
C ILE A 118 -15.71 1.15 17.24
N ALA A 119 -15.09 1.67 18.29
CA ALA A 119 -15.60 2.86 18.98
C ALA A 119 -15.70 4.04 18.00
N MET A 120 -16.83 4.76 18.04
CA MET A 120 -17.01 5.96 17.22
C MET A 120 -16.13 7.09 17.73
N SER A 121 -15.40 7.72 16.81
CA SER A 121 -14.74 9.00 17.06
C SER A 121 -15.82 10.08 17.05
N LEU A 122 -16.44 10.33 18.20
CA LEU A 122 -17.24 11.53 18.42
C LEU A 122 -16.27 12.70 18.64
N SER A 123 -16.08 13.52 17.60
CA SER A 123 -15.45 14.84 17.69
C SER A 123 -16.50 15.90 18.02
#